data_AF-A0A520IP14-F1
#
_entry.id   AF-A0A520IP14-F1
#
_cell.length_a   1.000
_cell.length_b   1.000
_cell.length_c   1.000
_cell.angle_alpha   90.00
_cell.angle_beta   90.00
_cell.angle_gamma   90.00
#
_symmetry.space_group_name_H-M   'P 1'
#
loop_
_entity.id
_entity.type
_entity.pdbx_description
1 polymer ?
#
loop_
_entity_poly.entity_id
_entity_poly.type
_entity_poly.pdbx_seq_one_letter_code
_entity_poly.pdbx_strand_id
1 'polypeptide(L)'
;MNILKNEIIPLVEKKYKVNGDKGIEGHSLGGLFAAYCLLQEPQLFNRYGINSPSLWWDNEKIFEIEKSFAEKSKNLNAQVFITVGSREGEAMVPKMTAFADSLRLHNYIGLTLTSQVFEDEGHFSVVPASISRTLRVLYKTKK
;
A
#
# COMPACT_ATOMS: atom_id res chain seq x y z
N MET A 1 2.36 3.48 -14.50
CA MET A 1 3.57 2.78 -13.97
C MET A 1 4.79 2.86 -14.91
N ASN A 2 4.61 3.06 -16.23
CA ASN A 2 5.72 3.12 -17.21
C ASN A 2 6.87 4.06 -16.80
N ILE A 3 6.56 5.30 -16.40
CA ILE A 3 7.56 6.30 -15.99
C ILE A 3 8.37 5.82 -14.78
N LEU A 4 7.73 5.18 -13.79
CA LEU A 4 8.44 4.63 -12.63
C LEU A 4 9.43 3.55 -13.04
N LYS A 5 8.97 2.60 -13.86
CA LYS A 5 9.74 1.41 -14.26
C LYS A 5 10.88 1.74 -15.21
N ASN A 6 10.66 2.64 -16.16
CA ASN A 6 11.58 2.85 -17.28
C ASN A 6 12.40 4.14 -17.17
N GLU A 7 12.04 5.06 -16.29
CA GLU A 7 12.71 6.35 -16.17
C GLU A 7 13.18 6.62 -14.73
N ILE A 8 12.25 6.71 -13.77
CA ILE A 8 12.57 7.16 -12.41
C ILE A 8 13.44 6.14 -11.66
N ILE A 9 13.02 4.87 -11.60
CA ILE A 9 13.80 3.83 -10.88
C ILE A 9 15.18 3.66 -11.54
N PRO A 10 15.31 3.48 -12.87
CA PRO A 10 16.62 3.39 -13.52
C PRO A 10 17.51 4.61 -13.30
N LEU A 11 16.95 5.82 -13.27
CA LEU A 11 17.70 7.04 -13.00
C LEU A 11 18.31 7.03 -11.58
N VAL A 12 17.52 6.61 -10.58
CA VAL A 12 17.98 6.51 -9.19
C VAL A 12 19.04 5.42 -9.06
N GLU A 13 18.81 4.24 -9.64
CA GLU A 13 19.73 3.09 -9.61
C GLU A 13 21.07 3.39 -10.30
N LYS A 14 21.06 4.21 -11.36
CA LYS A 14 22.28 4.66 -12.04
C LYS A 14 23.05 5.69 -11.23
N LYS A 15 22.36 6.56 -10.49
CA LYS A 15 22.98 7.70 -9.80
C LYS A 15 23.44 7.38 -8.38
N TYR A 16 22.79 6.44 -7.70
CA TYR A 16 23.05 6.15 -6.30
C TYR A 16 23.19 4.65 -6.05
N LYS A 17 23.98 4.29 -5.03
CA LYS A 17 24.08 2.90 -4.58
C LYS A 17 22.81 2.50 -3.85
N VAL A 18 22.02 1.61 -4.46
CA VAL A 18 20.82 1.02 -3.86
C VAL A 18 21.04 -0.47 -3.57
N ASN A 19 20.16 -1.07 -2.76
CA ASN A 19 20.23 -2.49 -2.37
C ASN A 19 19.05 -3.32 -2.89
N GLY A 20 18.25 -2.78 -3.82
CA GLY A 20 17.08 -3.45 -4.40
C GLY A 20 15.82 -3.41 -3.53
N ASP A 21 15.93 -3.07 -2.24
CA ASP A 21 14.82 -2.95 -1.29
C ASP A 21 14.04 -1.64 -1.53
N LYS A 22 13.03 -1.70 -2.39
CA LYS A 22 12.27 -0.52 -2.86
C LYS A 22 10.93 -0.40 -2.15
N GLY A 23 10.61 0.79 -1.68
CA GLY A 23 9.33 1.12 -1.10
C GLY A 23 8.56 2.17 -1.90
N ILE A 24 7.24 2.07 -1.89
CA ILE A 24 6.34 3.14 -2.31
C ILE A 24 5.40 3.48 -1.15
N GLU A 25 5.17 4.76 -0.95
CA GLU A 25 4.17 5.27 -0.01
C GLU A 25 3.26 6.24 -0.76
N GLY A 26 1.97 6.21 -0.44
CA GLY A 26 1.06 7.26 -0.85
C GLY A 26 -0.07 7.47 0.14
N HIS A 27 -0.57 8.71 0.14
CA HIS A 27 -1.73 9.14 0.92
C HIS A 27 -2.93 9.45 -0.01
N SER A 28 -4.16 9.17 0.41
CA SER A 28 -5.38 9.49 -0.38
C SER A 28 -5.34 8.79 -1.75
N LEU A 29 -5.44 9.54 -2.86
CA LEU A 29 -5.26 9.00 -4.21
C LEU A 29 -3.85 8.40 -4.44
N GLY A 30 -2.83 8.90 -3.75
CA GLY A 30 -1.51 8.27 -3.75
C GLY A 30 -1.53 6.90 -3.07
N GLY A 31 -2.34 6.73 -2.03
CA GLY A 31 -2.55 5.44 -1.36
C GLY A 31 -3.27 4.45 -2.28
N LEU A 32 -4.30 4.92 -3.00
CA LEU A 32 -4.94 4.13 -4.06
C LEU A 32 -3.93 3.70 -5.13
N PHE A 33 -3.06 4.61 -5.57
CA PHE A 33 -2.02 4.28 -6.55
C PHE A 33 -0.99 3.27 -6.01
N ALA A 34 -0.60 3.37 -4.73
CA ALA A 34 0.27 2.38 -4.10
C ALA A 34 -0.39 0.99 -4.04
N ALA A 35 -1.69 0.91 -3.70
CA ALA A 35 -2.49 -0.32 -3.77
C ALA A 35 -2.59 -0.87 -5.20
N TYR A 36 -2.77 0.00 -6.19
CA TYR A 36 -2.76 -0.39 -7.60
C TYR A 36 -1.41 -0.98 -8.03
N CYS A 37 -0.30 -0.36 -7.64
CA CYS A 37 1.05 -0.90 -7.89
C CYS A 37 1.27 -2.28 -7.24
N LEU A 38 0.75 -2.49 -6.03
CA LEU A 38 0.82 -3.79 -5.33
C LEU A 38 0.19 -4.91 -6.15
N LEU A 39 -0.93 -4.65 -6.83
CA LEU A 39 -1.72 -5.68 -7.51
C LEU A 39 -1.39 -5.84 -9.00
N GLN A 40 -0.87 -4.80 -9.65
CA GLN A 40 -0.62 -4.81 -11.10
C GLN A 40 0.84 -5.08 -11.46
N GLU A 41 1.80 -4.57 -10.69
CA GLU A 41 3.23 -4.82 -10.89
C GLU A 41 3.90 -5.10 -9.52
N PRO A 42 3.53 -6.19 -8.82
CA PRO A 42 4.01 -6.51 -7.47
C PRO A 42 5.53 -6.64 -7.35
N GLN A 43 6.25 -6.84 -8.46
CA GLN A 43 7.70 -6.94 -8.51
C GLN A 43 8.42 -5.57 -8.52
N LEU A 44 7.69 -4.47 -8.67
CA LEU A 44 8.29 -3.14 -8.77
C LEU A 44 8.75 -2.61 -7.41
N PHE A 45 8.05 -2.95 -6.34
CA PHE A 45 8.37 -2.57 -4.96
C PHE A 45 8.24 -3.78 -4.04
N ASN A 46 8.96 -3.76 -2.93
CA ASN A 46 8.90 -4.78 -1.89
C ASN A 46 8.08 -4.32 -0.68
N ARG A 47 7.88 -3.01 -0.54
CA ARG A 47 7.30 -2.37 0.64
C ARG A 47 6.26 -1.32 0.23
N TYR A 48 5.10 -1.35 0.87
CA TYR A 48 3.96 -0.52 0.49
C TYR A 48 3.39 0.18 1.73
N GLY A 49 3.48 1.51 1.75
CA GLY A 49 2.74 2.37 2.65
C GLY A 49 1.46 2.85 1.98
N ILE A 50 0.33 2.25 2.34
CA ILE A 50 -0.98 2.53 1.75
C ILE A 50 -1.78 3.34 2.79
N ASN A 51 -1.60 4.66 2.79
CA ASN A 51 -2.10 5.51 3.87
C ASN A 51 -3.40 6.21 3.44
N SER A 52 -4.47 6.06 4.23
CA SER A 52 -5.81 6.60 3.95
C SER A 52 -6.21 6.50 2.48
N PRO A 53 -6.18 5.30 1.88
CA PRO A 53 -6.34 5.15 0.44
C PRO A 53 -7.77 5.43 0.00
N SER A 54 -7.93 6.18 -1.10
CA SER A 54 -9.24 6.49 -1.69
C SER A 54 -9.85 5.30 -2.46
N LEU A 55 -10.03 4.16 -1.77
CA LEU A 55 -10.47 2.89 -2.37
C LEU A 55 -11.93 2.92 -2.86
N TRP A 56 -12.70 3.93 -2.46
CA TRP A 56 -14.05 4.22 -2.96
C TRP A 56 -14.07 4.73 -4.40
N TRP A 57 -12.93 5.23 -4.91
CA TRP A 57 -12.84 5.86 -6.22
C TRP A 57 -13.18 4.89 -7.37
N ASP A 58 -13.78 5.41 -8.43
CA ASP A 58 -14.20 4.67 -9.64
C ASP A 58 -15.04 3.41 -9.30
N ASN A 59 -16.07 3.61 -8.48
CA ASN A 59 -16.98 2.54 -8.04
C ASN A 59 -16.21 1.35 -7.42
N GLU A 60 -15.19 1.64 -6.61
CA GLU A 60 -14.43 0.61 -5.88
C GLU A 60 -13.67 -0.34 -6.82
N LYS A 61 -13.25 0.13 -8.00
CA LYS A 61 -12.57 -0.68 -9.03
C LYS A 61 -11.38 -1.50 -8.52
N ILE A 62 -10.69 -0.99 -7.50
CA ILE A 62 -9.52 -1.66 -6.90
C ILE A 62 -9.86 -3.03 -6.30
N PHE A 63 -11.09 -3.24 -5.83
CA PHE A 63 -11.53 -4.55 -5.31
C PHE A 63 -11.71 -5.57 -6.43
N GLU A 64 -12.19 -5.16 -7.60
CA GLU A 64 -12.25 -6.03 -8.78
C GLU A 64 -10.85 -6.42 -9.27
N ILE A 65 -9.91 -5.47 -9.21
CA ILE A 65 -8.51 -5.70 -9.55
C ILE A 65 -7.88 -6.71 -8.58
N GLU A 66 -8.13 -6.58 -7.28
CA GLU A 66 -7.61 -7.47 -6.24
C GLU A 66 -8.14 -8.89 -6.42
N LYS A 67 -9.46 -9.04 -6.64
CA LYS A 67 -10.08 -10.32 -6.99
C LYS A 67 -9.45 -10.95 -8.23
N SER A 68 -9.29 -10.17 -9.30
CA SER A 68 -8.68 -10.64 -10.56
C SER A 68 -7.21 -11.05 -10.37
N PHE A 69 -6.48 -10.39 -9.48
CA PHE A 69 -5.11 -10.78 -9.12
C PHE A 69 -5.10 -12.10 -8.34
N ALA A 70 -6.00 -12.25 -7.36
CA ALA A 70 -6.16 -13.47 -6.56
C ALA A 70 -6.46 -14.73 -7.40
N GLU A 71 -7.20 -14.56 -8.51
CA GLU A 71 -7.51 -15.63 -9.47
C GLU A 71 -6.29 -16.05 -10.31
N LYS A 72 -5.33 -15.13 -10.53
CA LYS A 72 -4.16 -15.36 -11.39
C LYS A 72 -2.92 -15.82 -10.62
N SER A 73 -2.72 -15.31 -9.41
CA SER A 73 -1.51 -15.57 -8.62
C SER A 73 -1.84 -15.62 -7.13
N LYS A 74 -1.21 -16.57 -6.44
CA LYS A 74 -1.12 -16.58 -4.98
C LYS A 74 0.19 -16.00 -4.46
N ASN A 75 1.15 -15.70 -5.33
CA ASN A 75 2.43 -15.12 -4.92
C ASN A 75 2.33 -13.60 -4.88
N LEU A 76 2.47 -13.02 -3.68
CA LEU A 76 2.54 -11.59 -3.45
C LEU A 76 3.61 -11.31 -2.39
N ASN A 77 4.88 -11.34 -2.81
CA ASN A 77 6.02 -11.15 -1.92
C ASN A 77 6.21 -9.67 -1.58
N ALA A 78 5.38 -9.16 -0.68
CA ALA A 78 5.30 -7.75 -0.32
C ALA A 78 5.10 -7.55 1.19
N GLN A 79 5.67 -6.46 1.70
CA GLN A 79 5.39 -5.95 3.04
C GLN A 79 4.47 -4.74 2.94
N VAL A 80 3.27 -4.84 3.49
CA VAL A 80 2.22 -3.81 3.37
C VAL A 80 1.88 -3.27 4.75
N PHE A 81 1.90 -1.96 4.87
CA PHE A 81 1.30 -1.23 5.98
C PHE A 81 0.19 -0.34 5.44
N ILE A 82 -1.06 -0.65 5.83
CA ILE A 82 -2.25 0.07 5.37
C ILE A 82 -2.92 0.80 6.54
N THR A 83 -3.31 2.06 6.34
CA THR A 83 -3.82 2.87 7.45
C THR A 83 -5.02 3.73 7.08
N VAL A 84 -5.73 4.21 8.10
CA VAL A 84 -6.75 5.26 7.98
C VAL A 84 -6.88 6.00 9.32
N GLY A 85 -7.35 7.25 9.31
CA GLY A 85 -7.81 7.95 10.51
C GLY A 85 -9.24 7.56 10.88
N SER A 86 -9.55 7.42 12.18
CA SER A 86 -10.88 6.96 12.60
C SER A 86 -12.01 7.95 12.29
N ARG A 87 -11.68 9.24 12.04
CA ARG A 87 -12.65 10.30 11.71
C ARG A 87 -12.84 10.52 10.20
N GLU A 88 -12.32 9.65 9.34
CA GLU A 88 -12.42 9.79 7.88
C GLU A 88 -13.76 9.35 7.28
N GLY A 89 -14.68 8.81 8.09
CA GLY A 89 -16.06 8.53 7.70
C GLY A 89 -16.26 7.27 6.84
N GLU A 90 -17.51 7.07 6.40
CA GLU A 90 -18.00 5.83 5.78
C GLU A 90 -17.36 5.47 4.43
N ALA A 91 -16.85 6.47 3.71
CA ALA A 91 -16.18 6.24 2.43
C ALA A 91 -14.75 5.69 2.61
N MET A 92 -14.12 5.88 3.77
CA MET A 92 -12.70 5.59 3.98
C MET A 92 -12.48 4.41 4.93
N VAL A 93 -13.02 4.48 6.15
CA VAL A 93 -12.71 3.50 7.20
C VAL A 93 -13.20 2.09 6.83
N PRO A 94 -14.46 1.89 6.43
CA PRO A 94 -14.93 0.56 6.04
C PRO A 94 -14.21 0.02 4.80
N LYS A 95 -13.85 0.88 3.84
CA LYS A 95 -13.19 0.47 2.59
C LYS A 95 -11.75 0.04 2.83
N MET A 96 -11.01 0.76 3.66
CA MET A 96 -9.67 0.35 4.09
C MET A 96 -9.72 -1.01 4.81
N THR A 97 -10.62 -1.17 5.77
CA THR A 97 -10.80 -2.42 6.52
C THR A 97 -11.16 -3.58 5.58
N ALA A 98 -12.15 -3.40 4.69
CA ALA A 98 -12.58 -4.43 3.75
C ALA A 98 -11.46 -4.86 2.81
N PHE A 99 -10.63 -3.92 2.33
CA PHE A 99 -9.50 -4.24 1.47
C PHE A 99 -8.40 -4.99 2.21
N ALA A 100 -8.07 -4.57 3.44
CA ALA A 100 -7.12 -5.29 4.29
C ALA A 100 -7.62 -6.72 4.58
N ASP A 101 -8.91 -6.90 4.84
CA ASP A 101 -9.50 -8.21 5.08
C ASP A 101 -9.51 -9.09 3.82
N SER A 102 -9.80 -8.53 2.64
CA SER A 102 -9.69 -9.26 1.36
C SER A 102 -8.29 -9.83 1.16
N LEU A 103 -7.25 -9.00 1.37
CA LEU A 103 -5.86 -9.42 1.26
C LEU A 103 -5.50 -10.54 2.25
N ARG A 104 -6.05 -10.51 3.48
CA ARG A 104 -5.88 -11.59 4.47
C ARG A 104 -6.56 -12.87 4.02
N LEU A 105 -7.81 -12.79 3.59
CA LEU A 105 -8.64 -13.94 3.20
C LEU A 105 -8.03 -14.69 2.01
N HIS A 106 -7.41 -13.99 1.06
CA HIS A 106 -6.78 -14.62 -0.08
C HIS A 106 -5.49 -15.40 0.22
N ASN A 107 -4.91 -15.22 1.42
CA ASN A 107 -3.75 -15.96 1.93
C ASN A 107 -2.56 -15.97 0.95
N TYR A 108 -2.17 -14.79 0.45
CA TYR A 108 -1.05 -14.70 -0.48
C TYR A 108 0.28 -15.16 0.13
N ILE A 109 1.03 -15.95 -0.63
CA ILE A 109 2.36 -16.42 -0.31
C ILE A 109 3.33 -15.25 -0.38
N GLY A 110 4.02 -14.99 0.74
CA GLY A 110 5.01 -13.93 0.88
C GLY A 110 4.44 -12.56 1.28
N LEU A 111 3.12 -12.45 1.47
CA LEU A 111 2.52 -11.19 1.93
C LEU A 111 2.67 -11.07 3.45
N THR A 112 3.25 -9.96 3.90
CA THR A 112 3.17 -9.51 5.29
C THR A 112 2.29 -8.26 5.33
N LEU A 113 1.14 -8.35 5.98
CA LEU A 113 0.17 -7.25 6.06
C LEU A 113 -0.02 -6.78 7.50
N THR A 114 0.18 -5.49 7.74
CA THR A 114 -0.18 -4.80 8.97
C THR A 114 -1.18 -3.70 8.64
N SER A 115 -2.26 -3.58 9.42
CA SER A 115 -3.22 -2.48 9.28
C SER A 115 -3.31 -1.67 10.56
N GLN A 116 -3.56 -0.37 10.46
CA GLN A 116 -3.78 0.49 11.63
C GLN A 116 -4.83 1.55 11.37
N VAL A 117 -5.82 1.64 12.27
CA VAL A 117 -6.67 2.82 12.40
C VAL A 117 -6.01 3.75 13.41
N PHE A 118 -5.84 5.02 13.06
CA PHE A 118 -5.35 6.05 13.97
C PHE A 118 -6.54 6.74 14.64
N GLU A 119 -6.66 6.54 15.94
CA GLU A 119 -7.73 7.17 16.72
C GLU A 119 -7.61 8.68 16.72
N ASP A 120 -8.76 9.35 16.70
CA ASP A 120 -8.94 10.80 16.70
C ASP A 120 -8.34 11.56 15.51
N GLU A 121 -7.80 10.84 14.51
CA GLU A 121 -7.25 11.45 13.30
C GLU A 121 -8.29 11.55 12.18
N GLY A 122 -8.31 12.70 11.49
CA GLY A 122 -9.01 12.92 10.22
C GLY A 122 -8.06 12.80 9.01
N HIS A 123 -8.61 13.03 7.81
CA HIS A 123 -7.90 12.75 6.55
C HIS A 123 -6.53 13.44 6.44
N PHE A 124 -6.41 14.70 6.89
CA PHE A 124 -5.15 15.44 6.80
C PHE A 124 -4.30 15.31 8.06
N SER A 125 -4.91 15.16 9.24
CA SER A 125 -4.17 15.08 10.49
C SER A 125 -3.46 13.74 10.67
N VAL A 126 -3.97 12.67 10.02
CA VAL A 126 -3.34 11.34 10.03
C VAL A 126 -1.98 11.29 9.31
N VAL A 127 -1.72 12.18 8.35
CA VAL A 127 -0.51 12.14 7.49
C VAL A 127 0.80 12.08 8.28
N PRO A 128 1.09 12.97 9.26
CA PRO A 128 2.32 12.87 10.05
C PRO A 128 2.42 11.57 10.85
N ALA A 129 1.30 11.09 11.41
CA ALA A 129 1.25 9.86 12.18
C ALA A 129 1.49 8.62 11.29
N SER A 130 0.87 8.60 10.10
CA SER A 130 0.98 7.50 9.14
C SER A 130 2.39 7.40 8.57
N ILE A 131 2.98 8.48 8.05
CA ILE A 131 4.35 8.46 7.46
C ILE A 131 5.35 7.89 8.46
N SER A 132 5.34 8.43 9.69
CA SER A 132 6.25 8.02 10.75
C SER A 132 6.09 6.55 11.11
N ARG A 133 4.85 6.05 11.14
CA ARG A 133 4.55 4.64 11.43
C ARG A 133 4.85 3.71 10.27
N THR A 134 4.59 4.12 9.03
CA THR A 134 4.93 3.39 7.81
C THR A 134 6.41 3.04 7.80
N LEU A 135 7.29 4.01 8.00
CA LEU A 135 8.73 3.78 8.03
C LEU A 135 9.12 2.80 9.14
N ARG A 136 8.57 2.97 10.35
CA ARG A 136 8.86 2.09 11.49
C ARG A 136 8.38 0.67 11.30
N VAL A 137 7.21 0.47 10.71
CA VAL A 137 6.62 -0.87 10.50
C VAL A 137 7.36 -1.58 9.39
N LEU A 138 7.55 -0.91 8.25
CA LEU A 138 8.18 -1.53 7.09
C LEU A 138 9.67 -1.76 7.37
N TYR A 139 10.43 -0.77 7.83
CA TYR A 139 11.89 -0.87 7.96
C TYR A 139 12.38 -1.25 9.37
N LYS A 140 11.53 -1.85 10.21
CA LYS A 140 11.99 -2.34 11.52
C LYS A 140 13.11 -3.37 11.31
N THR A 141 14.29 -3.10 11.86
CA THR A 141 15.34 -4.10 11.97
C THR A 141 14.87 -5.22 12.89
N LYS A 142 14.92 -6.46 12.42
CA LYS A 142 14.84 -7.63 13.30
C LYS A 142 16.01 -7.52 14.27
N LYS A 143 15.71 -7.47 15.57
CA LYS A 143 16.73 -7.60 16.62
C LYS A 143 17.30 -9.01 16.60
#